data_AF-A0A382KZA4-F1
#
_entry.id   AF-A0A382KZA4-F1
#
_cell.length_a   1.000
_cell.length_b   1.000
_cell.length_c   1.000
_cell.angle_alpha   90.00
_cell.angle_beta   90.00
_cell.angle_gamma   90.00
#
_symmetry.space_group_name_H-M   'P 1'
#
loop_
_entity.id
_entity.type
_entity.pdbx_description
1 polymer ?
#
loop_
_entity_poly.entity_id
_entity_poly.type
_entity_poly.pdbx_seq_one_letter_code
_entity_poly.pdbx_strand_id
1 'polypeptide(L)'
;DAKEHAFKSKDVITPGDPEVSALYWMTTLPAEDDETMPPIKNVEKDYPLRKAEQEILKKWIKEGAKWPNGVKLTPKKRLPKKITFANDVQPILEINCLKCHRKDKADGKLRLDTFEHAFAKEDVIVPGDPVASDLWFLCTLPMDDEDRMPPEENDPLEPADLFMLRRWIEEGADWPENITLKPKKKTLTVLGMLPKELYEKMGFKPGVVKDGFGAYNQAITTSDISFEMVPIKGGAFTMGSSADDPGRTKQEHLAHKVKVSDFWMGKHELTWDEYELWMLNLDKDNRKYKKLEPTEADALTDAVTKPTAPYTDMTFGMGKSGYPAICMTQLAAKMYCMWLSARTGRFYRLPTEAEWEYACKAGTDTAYSFGDDKKELSKHSWHLGNSRFKYQKIGTKPANPWGLHDMHGNV
;
A
#
# COMPACT_ATOMS: atom_id res chain seq x y z
N ASP A 1 11.82 -0.43 -24.19
CA ASP A 1 10.62 -1.05 -23.57
C ASP A 1 9.53 -1.41 -24.59
N ALA A 2 9.46 -0.73 -25.75
CA ALA A 2 8.65 -1.15 -26.90
C ALA A 2 9.45 -1.94 -27.95
N LYS A 3 8.75 -2.84 -28.67
CA LYS A 3 9.29 -3.68 -29.75
C LYS A 3 10.05 -2.86 -30.81
N GLU A 4 9.48 -1.75 -31.25
CA GLU A 4 10.05 -0.88 -32.27
C GLU A 4 11.46 -0.38 -31.91
N HIS A 5 11.70 -0.07 -30.64
CA HIS A 5 13.00 0.38 -30.15
C HIS A 5 14.00 -0.77 -30.00
N ALA A 6 13.53 -1.94 -29.56
CA ALA A 6 14.37 -3.11 -29.33
C ALA A 6 14.96 -3.68 -30.63
N PHE A 7 14.22 -3.61 -31.74
CA PHE A 7 14.66 -4.08 -33.07
C PHE A 7 15.15 -2.96 -34.00
N LYS A 8 15.27 -1.71 -33.50
CA LYS A 8 15.72 -0.57 -34.31
C LYS A 8 17.20 -0.69 -34.72
N SER A 9 18.02 -1.23 -33.82
CA SER A 9 19.41 -1.57 -34.10
C SER A 9 19.50 -3.07 -34.35
N LYS A 10 20.20 -3.47 -35.41
CA LYS A 10 20.36 -4.88 -35.81
C LYS A 10 21.19 -5.70 -34.82
N ASP A 11 21.95 -5.01 -33.96
CA ASP A 11 22.93 -5.63 -33.06
C ASP A 11 22.36 -5.85 -31.65
N VAL A 12 21.23 -5.23 -31.30
CA VAL A 12 20.65 -5.32 -29.95
C VAL A 12 19.95 -6.66 -29.75
N ILE A 13 19.08 -7.05 -30.68
CA ILE A 13 18.46 -8.37 -30.74
C ILE A 13 18.56 -8.84 -32.17
N THR A 14 19.28 -9.93 -32.41
CA THR A 14 19.41 -10.58 -33.71
C THR A 14 18.60 -11.89 -33.68
N PRO A 15 17.36 -11.89 -34.20
CA PRO A 15 16.52 -13.09 -34.21
C PRO A 15 17.22 -14.30 -34.84
N GLY A 16 17.19 -15.43 -34.14
CA GLY A 16 17.79 -16.68 -34.59
C GLY A 16 19.25 -16.89 -34.20
N ASP A 17 19.97 -15.84 -33.82
CA ASP A 17 21.39 -15.92 -33.44
C ASP A 17 21.64 -15.23 -32.08
N PRO A 18 21.64 -16.00 -30.97
CA PRO A 18 21.88 -15.45 -29.65
C PRO A 18 23.31 -14.96 -29.46
N GLU A 19 24.31 -15.53 -30.13
CA GLU A 19 25.72 -15.24 -29.85
C GLU A 19 26.14 -13.86 -30.40
N VAL A 20 25.48 -13.39 -31.46
CA VAL A 20 25.68 -12.02 -32.01
C VAL A 20 24.72 -10.99 -31.44
N SER A 21 23.73 -11.42 -30.64
CA SER A 21 22.76 -10.52 -30.01
C SER A 21 23.32 -9.86 -28.76
N ALA A 22 23.48 -8.53 -28.76
CA ALA A 22 23.95 -7.79 -27.58
C ALA A 22 23.15 -8.02 -26.31
N LEU A 23 21.85 -8.23 -26.44
CA LEU A 23 21.00 -8.57 -25.32
C LEU A 23 21.43 -9.87 -24.59
N TYR A 24 21.97 -10.86 -25.31
CA TYR A 24 22.39 -12.13 -24.69
C TYR A 24 23.83 -12.09 -24.23
N TRP A 25 24.78 -11.68 -25.08
CA TRP A 25 26.20 -11.75 -24.72
C TRP A 25 26.56 -10.82 -23.55
N MET A 26 25.94 -9.64 -23.43
CA MET A 26 26.16 -8.75 -22.27
C MET A 26 25.71 -9.40 -20.95
N THR A 27 24.80 -10.38 -21.00
CA THR A 27 24.32 -11.08 -19.80
C THR A 27 25.19 -12.25 -19.38
N THR A 28 26.13 -12.68 -20.23
CA THR A 28 27.06 -13.79 -19.99
C THR A 28 28.45 -13.31 -19.57
N LEU A 29 28.70 -12.00 -19.60
CA LEU A 29 29.95 -11.39 -19.14
C LEU A 29 30.18 -11.63 -17.64
N PRO A 30 31.45 -11.61 -17.18
CA PRO A 30 31.78 -11.59 -15.76
C PRO A 30 31.06 -10.46 -15.02
N ALA A 31 30.83 -10.66 -13.72
CA ALA A 31 30.11 -9.68 -12.89
C ALA A 31 30.89 -8.38 -12.70
N GLU A 32 32.20 -8.42 -12.92
CA GLU A 32 33.15 -7.32 -12.78
C GLU A 32 33.29 -6.49 -14.06
N ASP A 33 32.73 -6.97 -15.18
CA ASP A 33 32.78 -6.31 -16.48
C ASP A 33 31.84 -5.09 -16.50
N ASP A 34 32.29 -3.97 -17.05
CA ASP A 34 31.53 -2.72 -17.10
C ASP A 34 30.36 -2.77 -18.09
N GLU A 35 30.40 -3.69 -19.05
CA GLU A 35 29.33 -3.95 -20.01
C GLU A 35 28.36 -5.05 -19.53
N THR A 36 28.56 -5.62 -18.34
CA THR A 36 27.69 -6.66 -17.79
C THR A 36 26.27 -6.14 -17.57
N MET A 37 25.29 -6.89 -18.09
CA MET A 37 23.87 -6.57 -17.96
C MET A 37 23.14 -7.68 -17.21
N PRO A 38 22.40 -7.36 -16.13
CA PRO A 38 22.10 -6.03 -15.61
C PRO A 38 23.30 -5.45 -14.83
N PRO A 39 23.49 -4.12 -14.83
CA PRO A 39 24.65 -3.51 -14.21
C PRO A 39 24.62 -3.72 -12.70
N ILE A 40 25.77 -4.09 -12.13
CA ILE A 40 25.93 -4.36 -10.70
C ILE A 40 26.40 -3.07 -10.01
N LYS A 41 25.46 -2.27 -9.51
CA LYS A 41 25.76 -1.00 -8.80
C LYS A 41 25.91 -1.21 -7.30
N ASN A 42 25.18 -2.17 -6.75
CA ASN A 42 25.24 -2.55 -5.35
C ASN A 42 25.49 -4.07 -5.25
N VAL A 43 26.69 -4.46 -4.81
CA VAL A 43 27.12 -5.87 -4.74
C VAL A 43 26.26 -6.71 -3.78
N GLU A 44 25.56 -6.11 -2.83
CA GLU A 44 24.67 -6.84 -1.91
C GLU A 44 23.27 -7.07 -2.49
N LYS A 45 22.80 -6.17 -3.37
CA LYS A 45 21.43 -6.20 -3.92
C LYS A 45 21.36 -6.67 -5.37
N ASP A 46 22.36 -6.31 -6.16
CA ASP A 46 22.45 -6.61 -7.58
C ASP A 46 23.27 -7.89 -7.80
N TYR A 47 22.88 -8.63 -8.82
CA TYR A 47 23.50 -9.89 -9.23
C TYR A 47 23.31 -10.07 -10.74
N PRO A 48 24.19 -10.78 -11.45
CA PRO A 48 24.01 -11.02 -12.89
C PRO A 48 22.71 -11.79 -13.17
N LEU A 49 22.31 -11.89 -14.43
CA LEU A 49 21.27 -12.84 -14.83
C LEU A 49 21.73 -14.25 -14.45
N ARG A 50 20.82 -15.09 -13.96
CA ARG A 50 21.16 -16.47 -13.60
C ARG A 50 21.20 -17.36 -14.83
N LYS A 51 21.93 -18.47 -14.78
CA LYS A 51 22.08 -19.40 -15.91
C LYS A 51 20.74 -19.82 -16.52
N ALA A 52 19.74 -20.14 -15.70
CA ALA A 52 18.40 -20.48 -16.19
C ALA A 52 17.72 -19.31 -16.94
N GLU A 53 17.88 -18.07 -16.45
CA GLU A 53 17.35 -16.86 -17.09
C GLU A 53 18.09 -16.58 -18.41
N GLN A 54 19.42 -16.77 -18.43
CA GLN A 54 20.25 -16.70 -19.63
C GLN A 54 19.81 -17.73 -20.67
N GLU A 55 19.54 -18.98 -20.27
CA GLU A 55 19.09 -20.05 -21.19
C GLU A 55 17.68 -19.78 -21.75
N ILE A 56 16.76 -19.24 -20.94
CA ILE A 56 15.44 -18.81 -21.44
C ILE A 56 15.61 -17.71 -22.49
N LEU A 57 16.45 -16.72 -22.21
CA LEU A 57 16.75 -15.63 -23.14
C LEU A 57 17.39 -16.15 -24.43
N LYS A 58 18.37 -17.05 -24.31
CA LYS A 58 19.03 -17.74 -25.43
C LYS A 58 18.04 -18.46 -26.32
N LYS A 59 17.16 -19.27 -25.70
CA LYS A 59 16.12 -20.04 -26.40
C LYS A 59 15.13 -19.12 -27.09
N TRP A 60 14.66 -18.08 -26.42
CA TRP A 60 13.73 -17.11 -27.00
C TRP A 60 14.32 -16.39 -28.22
N ILE A 61 15.60 -15.98 -28.17
CA ILE A 61 16.28 -15.38 -29.32
C ILE A 61 16.40 -16.39 -30.46
N LYS A 62 16.82 -17.63 -30.15
CA LYS A 62 16.95 -18.72 -31.13
C LYS A 62 15.62 -19.05 -31.82
N GLU A 63 14.50 -18.94 -31.12
CA GLU A 63 13.14 -19.13 -31.66
C GLU A 63 12.63 -17.92 -32.48
N GLY A 64 13.49 -16.93 -32.73
CA GLY A 64 13.21 -15.77 -33.55
C GLY A 64 12.75 -14.54 -32.75
N ALA A 65 13.03 -14.49 -31.44
CA ALA A 65 12.75 -13.36 -30.57
C ALA A 65 11.30 -12.83 -30.72
N LYS A 66 10.33 -13.74 -30.71
CA LYS A 66 8.91 -13.42 -30.97
C LYS A 66 8.38 -12.48 -29.90
N TRP A 67 8.23 -11.21 -30.28
CA TRP A 67 7.64 -10.16 -29.43
C TRP A 67 6.23 -9.80 -29.94
N PRO A 68 5.17 -10.00 -29.14
CA PRO A 68 3.79 -9.66 -29.54
C PRO A 68 3.59 -8.15 -29.80
N ASN A 69 2.84 -7.81 -30.84
CA ASN A 69 2.57 -6.40 -31.18
C ASN A 69 1.73 -5.74 -30.06
N GLY A 70 2.07 -4.51 -29.67
CA GLY A 70 1.37 -3.77 -28.63
C GLY A 70 1.81 -4.06 -27.19
N VAL A 71 2.67 -5.07 -26.95
CA VAL A 71 3.20 -5.35 -25.61
C VAL A 71 4.35 -4.40 -25.28
N LYS A 72 4.15 -3.56 -24.26
CA LYS A 72 5.16 -2.67 -23.67
C LYS A 72 5.65 -3.26 -22.35
N LEU A 73 6.97 -3.45 -22.23
CA LEU A 73 7.57 -3.96 -20.99
C LEU A 73 7.52 -2.90 -19.89
N THR A 74 7.24 -3.32 -18.67
CA THR A 74 7.35 -2.47 -17.47
C THR A 74 8.49 -2.99 -16.60
N PRO A 75 9.33 -2.11 -16.02
CA PRO A 75 10.38 -2.55 -15.11
C PRO A 75 9.75 -3.26 -13.90
N LYS A 76 10.18 -4.50 -13.66
CA LYS A 76 9.82 -5.24 -12.45
C LYS A 76 11.02 -5.23 -11.50
N LYS A 77 10.75 -5.03 -10.21
CA LYS A 77 11.78 -5.06 -9.18
C LYS A 77 12.36 -6.48 -9.14
N ARG A 78 13.69 -6.59 -9.20
CA ARG A 78 14.37 -7.87 -9.01
C ARG A 78 14.25 -8.31 -7.56
N LEU A 79 14.09 -9.61 -7.38
CA LEU A 79 13.95 -10.24 -6.07
C LEU A 79 15.31 -10.31 -5.35
N PRO A 80 15.33 -10.63 -4.05
CA PRO A 80 16.57 -10.65 -3.27
C PRO A 80 17.66 -11.52 -3.92
N LYS A 81 18.92 -11.09 -3.73
CA LYS A 81 20.10 -11.81 -4.24
C LYS A 81 20.21 -13.23 -3.66
N LYS A 82 19.90 -13.38 -2.38
CA LYS A 82 19.84 -14.64 -1.64
C LYS A 82 18.46 -14.81 -1.02
N ILE A 83 17.87 -16.00 -1.14
CA ILE A 83 16.64 -16.35 -0.45
C ILE A 83 16.99 -16.99 0.89
N THR A 84 16.24 -16.66 1.92
CA THR A 84 16.36 -17.27 3.24
C THR A 84 15.03 -17.87 3.64
N PHE A 85 15.04 -19.12 4.12
CA PHE A 85 13.81 -19.78 4.55
C PHE A 85 12.99 -18.92 5.52
N ALA A 86 13.63 -18.39 6.57
CA ALA A 86 12.95 -17.65 7.63
C ALA A 86 12.24 -16.35 7.18
N ASN A 87 12.85 -15.58 6.27
CA ASN A 87 12.28 -14.29 5.87
C ASN A 87 11.39 -14.39 4.64
N ASP A 88 11.71 -15.32 3.73
CA ASP A 88 11.16 -15.29 2.38
C ASP A 88 10.19 -16.46 2.11
N VAL A 89 10.42 -17.64 2.69
CA VAL A 89 9.67 -18.87 2.38
C VAL A 89 8.68 -19.23 3.48
N GLN A 90 9.14 -19.13 4.74
CA GLN A 90 8.34 -19.41 5.92
C GLN A 90 7.00 -18.65 5.90
N PRO A 91 6.93 -17.33 5.59
CA PRO A 91 5.66 -16.63 5.55
C PRO A 91 4.71 -17.18 4.48
N ILE A 92 5.23 -17.61 3.33
CA ILE A 92 4.43 -18.17 2.22
C ILE A 92 3.77 -19.47 2.68
N LEU A 93 4.54 -20.38 3.29
CA LEU A 93 4.05 -21.67 3.77
C LEU A 93 3.05 -21.50 4.92
N GLU A 94 3.36 -20.63 5.89
CA GLU A 94 2.50 -20.36 7.05
C GLU A 94 1.12 -19.80 6.67
N ILE A 95 1.06 -19.00 5.61
CA ILE A 95 -0.16 -18.31 5.17
C ILE A 95 -0.96 -19.16 4.20
N ASN A 96 -0.30 -19.75 3.20
CA ASN A 96 -0.98 -20.39 2.08
C ASN A 96 -1.13 -21.91 2.26
N CYS A 97 -0.16 -22.58 2.89
CA CYS A 97 -0.12 -24.06 2.93
C CYS A 97 -0.66 -24.63 4.26
N LEU A 98 -0.40 -23.99 5.40
CA LEU A 98 -0.80 -24.51 6.71
C LEU A 98 -2.29 -24.38 7.02
N LYS A 99 -3.07 -23.73 6.15
CA LYS A 99 -4.54 -23.78 6.21
C LYS A 99 -5.06 -25.21 5.99
N CYS A 100 -4.32 -26.05 5.27
CA CYS A 100 -4.70 -27.41 4.91
C CYS A 100 -3.63 -28.50 5.20
N HIS A 101 -2.37 -28.14 5.47
CA HIS A 101 -1.26 -29.10 5.66
C HIS A 101 -0.55 -28.95 7.02
N ARG A 102 -1.28 -29.16 8.12
CA ARG A 102 -0.78 -29.09 9.50
C ARG A 102 -1.19 -30.32 10.31
N LYS A 103 -0.64 -30.49 11.51
CA LYS A 103 -0.98 -31.60 12.42
C LYS A 103 -2.48 -31.90 12.56
N ASP A 104 -3.31 -30.86 12.72
CA ASP A 104 -4.76 -31.03 12.96
C ASP A 104 -5.60 -31.09 11.68
N LYS A 105 -4.99 -30.84 10.51
CA LYS A 105 -5.65 -30.86 9.21
C LYS A 105 -4.59 -31.14 8.15
N ALA A 106 -4.55 -32.38 7.65
CA ALA A 106 -3.55 -32.88 6.71
C ALA A 106 -4.24 -33.37 5.44
N ASP A 107 -4.84 -32.43 4.70
CA ASP A 107 -5.52 -32.71 3.44
C ASP A 107 -4.51 -33.36 2.47
N GLY A 108 -4.96 -34.33 1.67
CA GLY A 108 -4.06 -35.11 0.80
C GLY A 108 -3.02 -35.99 1.53
N LYS A 109 -3.17 -36.20 2.85
CA LYS A 109 -2.16 -36.86 3.72
C LYS A 109 -0.79 -36.17 3.66
N LEU A 110 -0.79 -34.87 3.40
CA LEU A 110 0.41 -34.04 3.32
C LEU A 110 0.47 -33.10 4.53
N ARG A 111 1.65 -33.00 5.14
CA ARG A 111 1.96 -32.09 6.24
C ARG A 111 3.20 -31.28 5.92
N LEU A 112 3.11 -29.96 6.13
CA LEU A 112 4.17 -29.00 5.84
C LEU A 112 4.52 -28.16 7.07
N ASP A 113 4.16 -28.62 8.28
CA ASP A 113 4.37 -27.88 9.53
C ASP A 113 5.74 -28.13 10.18
N THR A 114 6.44 -29.21 9.82
CA THR A 114 7.83 -29.44 10.26
C THR A 114 8.68 -29.98 9.11
N PHE A 115 10.00 -29.82 9.24
CA PHE A 115 10.99 -30.38 8.32
C PHE A 115 10.75 -31.88 8.07
N GLU A 116 10.66 -32.67 9.14
CA GLU A 116 10.47 -34.12 9.06
C GLU A 116 9.26 -34.52 8.21
N HIS A 117 8.15 -33.77 8.26
CA HIS A 117 6.95 -34.10 7.50
C HIS A 117 7.02 -33.57 6.05
N ALA A 118 7.61 -32.39 5.86
CA ALA A 118 7.75 -31.77 4.53
C ALA A 118 8.71 -32.57 3.63
N PHE A 119 9.73 -33.19 4.20
CA PHE A 119 10.71 -34.04 3.50
C PHE A 119 10.48 -35.54 3.73
N ALA A 120 9.33 -35.94 4.33
CA ALA A 120 9.02 -37.35 4.57
C ALA A 120 8.80 -38.16 3.29
N LYS A 121 8.31 -37.49 2.24
CA LYS A 121 8.11 -38.07 0.91
C LYS A 121 9.05 -37.40 -0.08
N GLU A 122 9.61 -38.19 -0.99
CA GLU A 122 10.65 -37.75 -1.92
C GLU A 122 10.13 -36.82 -3.01
N ASP A 123 8.82 -36.74 -3.24
CA ASP A 123 8.15 -35.94 -4.28
C ASP A 123 7.71 -34.55 -3.81
N VAL A 124 7.52 -34.35 -2.51
CA VAL A 124 6.95 -33.11 -1.94
C VAL A 124 7.85 -31.89 -2.17
N ILE A 125 9.13 -32.01 -1.78
CA ILE A 125 10.17 -31.00 -2.01
C ILE A 125 11.42 -31.76 -2.45
N VAL A 126 11.82 -31.57 -3.70
CA VAL A 126 13.05 -32.11 -4.29
C VAL A 126 14.10 -30.99 -4.37
N PRO A 127 15.07 -30.93 -3.45
CA PRO A 127 16.13 -29.92 -3.49
C PRO A 127 16.84 -29.89 -4.84
N GLY A 128 16.92 -28.70 -5.44
CA GLY A 128 17.55 -28.46 -6.73
C GLY A 128 16.64 -28.67 -7.95
N ASP A 129 15.48 -29.31 -7.80
CA ASP A 129 14.54 -29.56 -8.90
C ASP A 129 13.11 -29.09 -8.56
N PRO A 130 12.75 -27.84 -8.90
CA PRO A 130 11.41 -27.33 -8.65
C PRO A 130 10.33 -28.02 -9.48
N VAL A 131 10.67 -28.59 -10.64
CA VAL A 131 9.68 -29.25 -11.52
C VAL A 131 9.34 -30.64 -10.98
N ALA A 132 10.31 -31.32 -10.37
CA ALA A 132 10.08 -32.56 -9.65
C ALA A 132 9.48 -32.36 -8.24
N SER A 133 9.37 -31.12 -7.76
CA SER A 133 8.79 -30.80 -6.44
C SER A 133 7.30 -30.51 -6.55
N ASP A 134 6.46 -31.38 -6.00
CA ASP A 134 5.00 -31.22 -5.96
C ASP A 134 4.60 -29.88 -5.32
N LEU A 135 5.34 -29.41 -4.31
CA LEU A 135 5.08 -28.12 -3.66
C LEU A 135 5.00 -26.97 -4.65
N TRP A 136 5.90 -26.93 -5.65
CA TRP A 136 5.89 -25.89 -6.65
C TRP A 136 5.00 -26.26 -7.84
N PHE A 137 5.10 -27.48 -8.34
CA PHE A 137 4.38 -27.96 -9.51
C PHE A 137 2.86 -27.82 -9.35
N LEU A 138 2.29 -28.35 -8.26
CA LEU A 138 0.84 -28.27 -7.98
C LEU A 138 0.36 -26.83 -7.82
N CYS A 139 1.24 -25.91 -7.40
CA CYS A 139 0.92 -24.49 -7.29
C CYS A 139 0.92 -23.74 -8.62
N THR A 140 1.39 -24.37 -9.70
CA THR A 140 1.45 -23.79 -11.05
C THR A 140 0.44 -24.40 -12.03
N LEU A 141 -0.33 -25.40 -11.59
CA LEU A 141 -1.35 -26.02 -12.42
C LEU A 141 -2.45 -25.02 -12.84
N PRO A 142 -3.13 -25.25 -13.97
CA PRO A 142 -4.29 -24.47 -14.41
C PRO A 142 -5.39 -24.39 -13.34
N MET A 143 -6.17 -23.30 -13.35
CA MET A 143 -7.20 -23.06 -12.31
C MET A 143 -8.28 -24.13 -12.23
N ASP A 144 -8.54 -24.83 -13.34
CA ASP A 144 -9.52 -25.89 -13.51
C ASP A 144 -8.98 -27.30 -13.22
N ASP A 145 -7.70 -27.42 -12.85
CA ASP A 145 -7.09 -28.69 -12.49
C ASP A 145 -7.47 -29.11 -11.05
N GLU A 146 -7.96 -30.34 -10.88
CA GLU A 146 -8.43 -30.86 -9.59
C GLU A 146 -7.31 -31.03 -8.56
N ASP A 147 -6.06 -31.23 -9.01
CA ASP A 147 -4.90 -31.41 -8.15
C ASP A 147 -4.20 -30.07 -7.83
N ARG A 148 -4.71 -28.95 -8.37
CA ARG A 148 -4.15 -27.63 -8.13
C ARG A 148 -4.20 -27.26 -6.65
N MET A 149 -3.08 -26.72 -6.18
CA MET A 149 -2.94 -26.19 -4.83
C MET A 149 -2.65 -24.68 -4.87
N PRO A 150 -3.26 -23.86 -4.00
CA PRO A 150 -4.41 -24.15 -3.16
C PRO A 150 -5.66 -24.47 -4.01
N PRO A 151 -6.61 -25.28 -3.48
CA PRO A 151 -7.88 -25.58 -4.15
C PRO A 151 -8.65 -24.34 -4.55
N GLU A 152 -9.61 -24.45 -5.49
CA GLU A 152 -10.40 -23.32 -6.03
C GLU A 152 -11.04 -22.43 -4.96
N GLU A 153 -11.44 -23.00 -3.81
CA GLU A 153 -12.01 -22.26 -2.67
C GLU A 153 -10.99 -21.32 -1.96
N ASN A 154 -9.71 -21.38 -2.31
CA ASN A 154 -8.63 -20.60 -1.73
C ASN A 154 -7.92 -19.74 -2.79
N ASP A 155 -7.41 -18.57 -2.37
CA ASP A 155 -6.67 -17.70 -3.26
C ASP A 155 -5.43 -18.40 -3.85
N PRO A 156 -5.13 -18.19 -5.16
CA PRO A 156 -3.84 -18.58 -5.72
C PRO A 156 -2.66 -17.92 -4.98
N LEU A 157 -1.50 -18.55 -5.07
CA LEU A 157 -0.25 -17.88 -4.72
C LEU A 157 0.02 -16.73 -5.72
N GLU A 158 0.57 -15.63 -5.21
CA GLU A 158 1.02 -14.54 -6.06
C GLU A 158 2.19 -15.00 -6.94
N PRO A 159 2.37 -14.45 -8.16
CA PRO A 159 3.49 -14.79 -9.02
C PRO A 159 4.87 -14.60 -8.35
N ALA A 160 4.96 -13.63 -7.43
CA ALA A 160 6.17 -13.40 -6.64
C ALA A 160 6.43 -14.57 -5.67
N ASP A 161 5.41 -15.06 -4.97
CA ASP A 161 5.53 -16.16 -4.01
C ASP A 161 5.91 -17.46 -4.72
N LEU A 162 5.26 -17.76 -5.86
CA LEU A 162 5.61 -18.91 -6.71
C LEU A 162 7.07 -18.89 -7.14
N PHE A 163 7.58 -17.70 -7.48
CA PHE A 163 8.97 -17.54 -7.87
C PHE A 163 9.93 -17.67 -6.69
N MET A 164 9.56 -17.17 -5.50
CA MET A 164 10.37 -17.36 -4.28
C MET A 164 10.46 -18.83 -3.91
N LEU A 165 9.35 -19.58 -3.95
CA LEU A 165 9.34 -21.02 -3.72
C LEU A 165 10.22 -21.76 -4.75
N ARG A 166 10.05 -21.44 -6.04
CA ARG A 166 10.88 -22.03 -7.10
C ARG A 166 12.37 -21.84 -6.84
N ARG A 167 12.78 -20.59 -6.60
CA ARG A 167 14.18 -20.25 -6.37
C ARG A 167 14.73 -20.91 -5.12
N TRP A 168 13.96 -20.94 -4.05
CA TRP A 168 14.36 -21.59 -2.82
C TRP A 168 14.63 -23.09 -3.05
N ILE A 169 13.76 -23.76 -3.81
CA ILE A 169 13.97 -25.16 -4.19
C ILE A 169 15.21 -25.31 -5.07
N GLU A 170 15.38 -24.49 -6.10
CA GLU A 170 16.58 -24.48 -6.97
C GLU A 170 17.89 -24.27 -6.17
N GLU A 171 17.85 -23.46 -5.11
CA GLU A 171 18.97 -23.17 -4.22
C GLU A 171 19.22 -24.28 -3.17
N GLY A 172 18.42 -25.35 -3.18
CA GLY A 172 18.59 -26.54 -2.35
C GLY A 172 17.59 -26.67 -1.20
N ALA A 173 16.51 -25.88 -1.20
CA ALA A 173 15.43 -25.92 -0.22
C ALA A 173 15.93 -25.92 1.24
N ASP A 174 16.74 -24.92 1.61
CA ASP A 174 17.42 -24.80 2.89
C ASP A 174 16.48 -24.59 4.11
N TRP A 175 15.78 -25.63 4.52
CA TRP A 175 14.89 -25.60 5.69
C TRP A 175 15.63 -26.00 6.98
N PRO A 176 15.70 -25.13 8.02
CA PRO A 176 16.29 -25.50 9.30
C PRO A 176 15.44 -26.51 10.11
N GLU A 177 15.99 -27.67 10.44
CA GLU A 177 15.27 -28.79 11.08
C GLU A 177 14.56 -28.43 12.40
N ASN A 178 15.06 -27.43 13.12
CA ASN A 178 14.50 -26.98 14.40
C ASN A 178 13.28 -26.06 14.28
N ILE A 179 12.83 -25.72 13.06
CA ILE A 179 11.71 -24.81 12.85
C ILE A 179 10.41 -25.59 12.65
N THR A 180 9.45 -25.33 13.53
CA THR A 180 8.05 -25.74 13.38
C THR A 180 7.20 -24.54 12.98
N LEU A 181 6.52 -24.65 11.85
CA LEU A 181 5.68 -23.58 11.31
C LEU A 181 4.30 -23.55 11.99
N LYS A 182 3.68 -22.37 12.03
CA LYS A 182 2.33 -22.18 12.59
C LYS A 182 1.41 -21.49 11.59
N PRO A 183 0.14 -21.91 11.47
CA PRO A 183 -0.78 -21.31 10.53
C PRO A 183 -0.97 -19.83 10.85
N LYS A 184 -0.76 -18.96 9.85
CA LYS A 184 -1.04 -17.53 9.92
C LYS A 184 -2.20 -17.21 9.00
N LYS A 185 -3.05 -16.27 9.42
CA LYS A 185 -4.05 -15.71 8.51
C LYS A 185 -3.34 -14.81 7.49
N LYS A 186 -3.83 -14.78 6.25
CA LYS A 186 -3.44 -13.80 5.23
C LYS A 186 -3.88 -12.41 5.69
N THR A 187 -3.15 -11.83 6.64
CA THR A 187 -3.17 -10.39 6.90
C THR A 187 -2.44 -9.74 5.74
N LEU A 188 -3.02 -8.69 5.18
CA LEU A 188 -2.59 -7.93 3.99
C LEU A 188 -1.19 -7.25 4.15
N THR A 189 -0.29 -7.82 4.97
CA THR A 189 0.75 -7.08 5.70
C THR A 189 2.06 -7.84 5.86
N VAL A 190 2.45 -8.68 4.89
CA VAL A 190 3.79 -9.33 4.92
C VAL A 190 4.84 -8.54 4.13
N LEU A 191 4.47 -7.46 3.45
CA LEU A 191 5.45 -6.55 2.81
C LEU A 191 5.61 -5.20 3.51
N GLY A 192 5.10 -5.05 4.74
CA GLY A 192 5.28 -3.84 5.53
C GLY A 192 4.78 -4.02 6.95
N MET A 193 5.45 -3.35 7.88
CA MET A 193 5.03 -3.22 9.28
C MET A 193 3.57 -2.75 9.36
N LEU A 194 2.76 -3.37 10.22
CA LEU A 194 1.40 -2.87 10.46
C LEU A 194 1.49 -1.43 10.97
N PRO A 195 0.60 -0.50 10.57
CA PRO A 195 0.61 0.86 11.11
C PRO A 195 0.63 0.88 12.63
N LYS A 196 -0.08 -0.06 13.28
CA LYS A 196 -0.05 -0.25 14.74
C LYS A 196 1.34 -0.58 15.29
N GLU A 197 2.04 -1.54 14.69
CA GLU A 197 3.41 -1.93 15.08
C GLU A 197 4.41 -0.80 14.81
N LEU A 198 4.17 -0.01 13.77
CA LEU A 198 4.95 1.17 13.44
C LEU A 198 4.71 2.29 14.46
N TYR A 199 3.47 2.52 14.89
CA TYR A 199 3.16 3.42 16.01
C TYR A 199 3.82 2.94 17.31
N GLU A 200 3.73 1.65 17.63
CA GLU A 200 4.40 1.08 18.81
C GLU A 200 5.93 1.23 18.74
N LYS A 201 6.54 0.96 17.57
CA LYS A 201 7.99 1.09 17.33
C LYS A 201 8.48 2.54 17.33
N MET A 202 7.66 3.48 16.86
CA MET A 202 7.92 4.93 16.97
C MET A 202 7.75 5.45 18.40
N GLY A 203 7.45 4.57 19.37
CA GLY A 203 7.24 4.98 20.76
C GLY A 203 5.98 5.83 20.94
N PHE A 204 5.00 5.72 20.04
CA PHE A 204 3.74 6.44 20.14
C PHE A 204 2.96 5.90 21.35
N LYS A 205 3.19 6.52 22.49
CA LYS A 205 2.34 6.36 23.67
C LYS A 205 1.06 7.15 23.41
N PRO A 206 -0.10 6.72 23.92
CA PRO A 206 -1.26 7.59 24.02
C PRO A 206 -0.79 8.94 24.55
N GLY A 207 -1.02 10.00 23.78
CA GLY A 207 -0.58 11.33 24.16
C GLY A 207 -1.09 11.66 25.57
N VAL A 208 -0.33 12.45 26.32
CA VAL A 208 -0.80 12.99 27.61
C VAL A 208 -2.16 13.63 27.36
N VAL A 209 -3.21 13.14 28.04
CA VAL A 209 -4.52 13.78 28.05
C VAL A 209 -4.26 15.20 28.52
N LYS A 210 -4.30 16.18 27.60
CA LYS A 210 -4.16 17.58 28.01
C LYS A 210 -5.37 17.92 28.86
N ASP A 211 -5.13 18.59 29.99
CA ASP A 211 -6.14 18.95 30.98
C ASP A 211 -7.30 19.82 30.42
N GLY A 212 -7.20 20.31 29.19
CA GLY A 212 -8.27 21.04 28.49
C GLY A 212 -8.76 20.31 27.24
N PHE A 213 -10.01 19.82 27.27
CA PHE A 213 -10.75 19.39 26.08
C PHE A 213 -11.30 20.61 25.33
N GLY A 214 -10.39 21.39 24.72
CA GLY A 214 -10.70 22.62 24.00
C GLY A 214 -10.21 22.60 22.55
N ALA A 215 -10.68 23.57 21.77
CA ALA A 215 -10.15 23.82 20.44
C ALA A 215 -8.69 24.25 20.54
N TYR A 216 -7.87 23.78 19.60
CA TYR A 216 -6.47 24.18 19.54
C TYR A 216 -6.04 24.38 18.09
N ASN A 217 -5.10 25.30 17.91
CA ASN A 217 -4.45 25.52 16.63
C ASN A 217 -3.12 24.75 16.62
N GLN A 218 -2.93 23.88 15.62
CA GLN A 218 -1.73 23.10 15.43
C GLN A 218 -0.83 23.79 14.40
N ALA A 219 0.29 24.35 14.86
CA ALA A 219 1.34 24.82 13.97
C ALA A 219 2.20 23.64 13.48
N ILE A 220 2.59 23.67 12.20
CA ILE A 220 3.61 22.77 11.65
C ILE A 220 4.93 23.53 11.69
N THR A 221 5.81 23.21 12.63
CA THR A 221 6.99 24.03 12.99
C THR A 221 7.99 24.29 11.86
N THR A 222 7.91 23.55 10.75
CA THR A 222 8.77 23.70 9.58
C THR A 222 8.23 24.70 8.56
N SER A 223 6.99 25.15 8.70
CA SER A 223 6.34 26.14 7.85
C SER A 223 5.63 27.19 8.70
N ASP A 224 4.99 28.16 8.05
CA ASP A 224 4.17 29.17 8.71
C ASP A 224 2.68 28.76 8.70
N ILE A 225 2.41 27.47 8.43
CA ILE A 225 1.07 26.91 8.29
C ILE A 225 0.60 26.38 9.64
N SER A 226 -0.66 26.69 9.97
CA SER A 226 -1.34 26.15 11.14
C SER A 226 -2.79 25.79 10.80
N PHE A 227 -3.30 24.72 11.39
CA PHE A 227 -4.69 24.29 11.21
C PHE A 227 -5.42 24.11 12.55
N GLU A 228 -6.72 24.34 12.55
CA GLU A 228 -7.56 24.30 13.75
C GLU A 228 -8.19 22.92 13.95
N MET A 229 -8.11 22.42 15.18
CA MET A 229 -8.74 21.18 15.62
C MET A 229 -9.88 21.49 16.59
N VAL A 230 -11.09 21.02 16.27
CA VAL A 230 -12.31 21.25 17.03
C VAL A 230 -12.56 20.09 18.00
N PRO A 231 -12.88 20.34 19.29
CA PRO A 231 -13.18 19.30 20.26
C PRO A 231 -14.62 18.82 20.06
N ILE A 232 -14.79 17.53 19.77
CA ILE A 232 -16.09 16.90 19.57
C ILE A 232 -16.42 16.04 20.78
N LYS A 233 -17.38 16.49 21.59
CA LYS A 233 -17.86 15.74 22.75
C LYS A 233 -18.56 14.47 22.29
N GLY A 234 -18.06 13.34 22.74
CA GLY A 234 -18.61 12.03 22.47
C GLY A 234 -20.00 11.87 23.07
N GLY A 235 -20.78 10.99 22.46
CA GLY A 235 -22.18 10.80 22.79
C GLY A 235 -22.77 9.60 22.08
N ALA A 236 -24.02 9.29 22.39
CA ALA A 236 -24.81 8.33 21.65
C ALA A 236 -25.63 9.07 20.59
N PHE A 237 -25.63 8.56 19.35
CA PHE A 237 -26.42 9.12 18.26
C PHE A 237 -27.02 8.00 17.39
N THR A 238 -27.91 8.38 16.49
CA THR A 238 -28.46 7.48 15.48
C THR A 238 -27.65 7.61 14.20
N MET A 239 -26.91 6.56 13.85
CA MET A 239 -26.12 6.47 12.62
C MET A 239 -26.94 5.80 11.52
N GLY A 240 -26.80 6.30 10.29
CA GLY A 240 -27.51 5.83 9.12
C GLY A 240 -28.86 6.51 8.89
N SER A 241 -29.54 6.05 7.85
CA SER A 241 -30.77 6.66 7.34
C SER A 241 -31.99 5.84 7.77
N SER A 242 -33.14 6.51 7.93
CA SER A 242 -34.40 5.85 8.26
C SER A 242 -34.78 4.83 7.18
N ALA A 243 -35.46 3.75 7.58
CA ALA A 243 -36.02 2.78 6.63
C ALA A 243 -37.05 3.42 5.69
N ASP A 244 -37.73 4.46 6.17
CA ASP A 244 -38.78 5.18 5.45
C ASP A 244 -38.27 6.40 4.66
N ASP A 245 -36.96 6.66 4.66
CA ASP A 245 -36.38 7.77 3.90
C ASP A 245 -36.43 7.48 2.39
N PRO A 246 -37.19 8.26 1.59
CA PRO A 246 -37.30 8.04 0.15
C PRO A 246 -35.98 8.30 -0.60
N GLY A 247 -35.03 9.01 0.00
CA GLY A 247 -33.70 9.27 -0.53
C GLY A 247 -32.67 8.18 -0.25
N ARG A 248 -32.99 7.22 0.64
CA ARG A 248 -32.06 6.19 1.10
C ARG A 248 -31.70 5.20 -0.01
N THR A 249 -30.41 4.92 -0.13
CA THR A 249 -29.88 3.89 -1.02
C THR A 249 -29.56 2.58 -0.28
N LYS A 250 -29.32 1.50 -1.04
CA LYS A 250 -28.88 0.21 -0.47
C LYS A 250 -27.48 0.25 0.15
N GLN A 251 -26.71 1.29 -0.13
CA GLN A 251 -25.35 1.49 0.37
C GLN A 251 -25.33 2.21 1.72
N GLU A 252 -26.47 2.76 2.16
CA GLU A 252 -26.61 3.41 3.47
C GLU A 252 -27.06 2.40 4.53
N HIS A 253 -26.41 2.48 5.69
CA HIS A 253 -26.83 1.74 6.87
C HIS A 253 -28.25 2.13 7.29
N LEU A 254 -29.03 1.14 7.76
CA LEU A 254 -30.29 1.42 8.46
C LEU A 254 -29.98 2.13 9.79
N ALA A 255 -30.83 3.07 10.16
CA ALA A 255 -30.74 3.80 11.43
C ALA A 255 -30.49 2.86 12.62
N HIS A 256 -29.35 3.01 13.29
CA HIS A 256 -28.97 2.22 14.46
C HIS A 256 -28.20 3.08 15.48
N LYS A 257 -28.23 2.69 16.75
CA LYS A 257 -27.57 3.45 17.82
C LYS A 257 -26.07 3.15 17.87
N VAL A 258 -25.27 4.22 17.84
CA VAL A 258 -23.81 4.16 17.97
C VAL A 258 -23.37 5.10 19.08
N LYS A 259 -22.35 4.69 19.84
CA LYS A 259 -21.72 5.52 20.86
C LYS A 259 -20.29 5.85 20.43
N VAL A 260 -19.97 7.13 20.42
CA VAL A 260 -18.65 7.67 20.05
C VAL A 260 -18.01 8.29 21.27
N SER A 261 -16.70 8.08 21.46
CA SER A 261 -15.92 8.70 22.55
C SER A 261 -15.60 10.16 22.24
N ASP A 262 -15.06 10.91 23.20
CA ASP A 262 -14.53 12.26 22.96
C ASP A 262 -13.34 12.22 21.98
N PHE A 263 -13.32 13.11 20.98
CA PHE A 263 -12.21 13.22 20.02
C PHE A 263 -12.05 14.65 19.51
N TRP A 264 -10.97 14.91 18.76
CA TRP A 264 -10.80 16.15 18.00
C TRP A 264 -10.89 15.86 16.51
N MET A 265 -11.44 16.79 15.75
CA MET A 265 -11.54 16.72 14.29
C MET A 265 -11.02 18.02 13.67
N GLY A 266 -10.37 17.92 12.51
CA GLY A 266 -9.96 19.09 11.74
C GLY A 266 -11.18 19.94 11.38
N LYS A 267 -11.08 21.25 11.58
CA LYS A 267 -12.18 22.18 11.29
C LYS A 267 -12.60 22.21 9.82
N HIS A 268 -11.63 21.97 8.94
CA HIS A 268 -11.73 21.99 7.49
C HIS A 268 -11.10 20.72 6.91
N GLU A 269 -11.31 20.45 5.63
CA GLU A 269 -10.55 19.41 4.95
C GLU A 269 -9.06 19.76 4.88
N LEU A 270 -8.23 18.71 4.77
CA LEU A 270 -6.79 18.84 4.57
C LEU A 270 -6.50 19.65 3.31
N THR A 271 -5.71 20.71 3.42
CA THR A 271 -5.39 21.59 2.29
C THR A 271 -4.16 21.14 1.50
N TRP A 272 -4.01 21.62 0.26
CA TRP A 272 -2.76 21.42 -0.51
C TRP A 272 -1.55 22.03 0.20
N ASP A 273 -1.72 23.18 0.87
CA ASP A 273 -0.66 23.85 1.61
C ASP A 273 -0.08 22.94 2.70
N GLU A 274 -0.95 22.21 3.42
CA GLU A 274 -0.57 21.25 4.46
C GLU A 274 -0.02 19.93 3.90
N TYR A 275 -0.62 19.42 2.83
CA TYR A 275 -0.29 18.11 2.27
C TYR A 275 1.06 18.11 1.52
N GLU A 276 1.37 19.19 0.80
CA GLU A 276 2.63 19.30 0.04
C GLU A 276 3.88 19.35 0.91
N LEU A 277 3.75 19.81 2.16
CA LEU A 277 4.86 19.78 3.14
C LEU A 277 5.45 18.38 3.25
N TRP A 278 4.57 17.37 3.30
CA TRP A 278 4.94 15.98 3.35
C TRP A 278 5.20 15.40 1.96
N MET A 279 4.25 15.55 1.04
CA MET A 279 4.29 14.90 -0.27
C MET A 279 5.53 15.30 -1.08
N LEU A 280 5.93 16.58 -1.04
CA LEU A 280 7.00 17.15 -1.85
C LEU A 280 8.29 17.40 -1.06
N ASN A 281 8.44 16.86 0.16
CA ASN A 281 9.56 17.13 1.07
C ASN A 281 9.75 18.61 1.47
N LEU A 282 8.77 19.49 1.27
CA LEU A 282 8.97 20.91 1.62
C LEU A 282 9.26 21.07 3.12
N ASP A 283 8.74 20.18 3.95
CA ASP A 283 9.11 20.06 5.37
C ASP A 283 10.63 19.97 5.58
N LYS A 284 11.30 19.05 4.87
CA LYS A 284 12.76 18.83 4.94
C LYS A 284 13.53 19.98 4.30
N ASP A 285 13.07 20.46 3.14
CA ASP A 285 13.72 21.54 2.40
C ASP A 285 13.65 22.87 3.16
N ASN A 286 12.51 23.18 3.79
CA ASN A 286 12.33 24.37 4.61
C ASN A 286 13.29 24.39 5.81
N ARG A 287 13.51 23.24 6.47
CA ARG A 287 14.48 23.15 7.57
C ARG A 287 15.91 23.41 7.10
N LYS A 288 16.28 22.81 5.97
CA LYS A 288 17.60 23.04 5.35
C LYS A 288 17.80 24.51 4.98
N TYR A 289 16.77 25.13 4.40
CA TYR A 289 16.79 26.55 4.04
C TYR A 289 16.88 27.46 5.28
N LYS A 290 16.04 27.20 6.30
CA LYS A 290 16.01 27.94 7.57
C LYS A 290 17.19 27.63 8.51
N LYS A 291 18.10 26.72 8.13
CA LYS A 291 19.26 26.28 8.93
C LYS A 291 18.89 25.85 10.36
N LEU A 292 17.81 25.07 10.48
CA LEU A 292 17.35 24.59 11.79
C LEU A 292 18.15 23.35 12.22
N GLU A 293 18.47 23.28 13.50
CA GLU A 293 19.16 22.12 14.10
C GLU A 293 18.32 20.84 13.98
N PRO A 294 18.91 19.67 13.67
CA PRO A 294 18.18 18.41 13.61
C PRO A 294 17.47 18.08 14.93
N THR A 295 16.24 17.60 14.83
CA THR A 295 15.41 17.17 15.96
C THR A 295 15.05 15.69 15.84
N GLU A 296 14.64 15.06 16.93
CA GLU A 296 14.14 13.67 16.91
C GLU A 296 12.94 13.50 15.96
N ALA A 297 12.07 14.51 15.89
CA ALA A 297 10.96 14.56 14.94
C ALA A 297 11.43 14.50 13.48
N ASP A 298 12.63 15.00 13.15
CA ASP A 298 13.17 14.91 11.79
C ASP A 298 13.55 13.48 11.41
N ALA A 299 14.15 12.74 12.34
CA ALA A 299 14.46 11.33 12.13
C ALA A 299 13.17 10.49 11.97
N LEU A 300 12.14 10.78 12.80
CA LEU A 300 10.86 10.07 12.76
C LEU A 300 10.06 10.38 11.48
N THR A 301 10.07 11.63 11.02
CA THR A 301 9.35 12.05 9.80
C THR A 301 10.00 11.54 8.52
N ASP A 302 11.34 11.47 8.45
CA ASP A 302 12.07 10.90 7.30
C ASP A 302 11.82 9.39 7.12
N ALA A 303 11.46 8.69 8.20
CA ALA A 303 11.08 7.28 8.16
C ALA A 303 9.65 7.02 7.62
N VAL A 304 8.84 8.06 7.45
CA VAL A 304 7.45 7.91 6.97
C VAL A 304 7.43 7.84 5.45
N THR A 305 6.96 6.71 4.92
CA THR A 305 6.76 6.55 3.46
C THR A 305 5.82 7.62 2.95
N LYS A 306 6.10 8.12 1.74
CA LYS A 306 5.31 9.13 1.02
C LYS A 306 4.94 8.62 -0.38
N PRO A 307 3.88 9.17 -1.00
CA PRO A 307 3.55 8.85 -2.38
C PRO A 307 4.67 9.30 -3.32
N THR A 308 4.75 8.66 -4.49
CA THR A 308 5.60 9.11 -5.58
C THR A 308 5.20 10.53 -5.97
N ALA A 309 6.18 11.41 -6.18
CA ALA A 309 5.93 12.77 -6.63
C ALA A 309 5.09 12.75 -7.92
N PRO A 310 4.03 13.55 -8.01
CA PRO A 310 3.15 13.52 -9.17
C PRO A 310 3.86 14.05 -10.42
N TYR A 311 3.57 13.44 -11.57
CA TYR A 311 4.12 13.87 -12.87
C TYR A 311 3.47 15.15 -13.43
N THR A 312 2.33 15.54 -12.87
CA THR A 312 1.49 16.66 -13.29
C THR A 312 0.99 17.39 -12.05
N ASP A 313 0.61 18.66 -12.22
CA ASP A 313 -0.09 19.40 -11.18
C ASP A 313 -1.45 18.74 -10.89
N MET A 314 -1.56 18.17 -9.69
CA MET A 314 -2.74 17.45 -9.22
C MET A 314 -3.89 18.38 -8.80
N THR A 315 -3.66 19.71 -8.82
CA THR A 315 -4.75 20.67 -8.66
C THR A 315 -5.62 20.78 -9.92
N PHE A 316 -5.12 20.30 -11.07
CA PHE A 316 -5.76 20.48 -12.38
C PHE A 316 -6.12 21.96 -12.69
N GLY A 317 -5.37 22.91 -12.12
CA GLY A 317 -5.63 24.35 -12.28
C GLY A 317 -6.92 24.85 -11.63
N MET A 318 -7.52 24.09 -10.71
CA MET A 318 -8.78 24.47 -10.03
C MET A 318 -8.56 25.31 -8.77
N GLY A 319 -7.37 25.27 -8.18
CA GLY A 319 -7.01 26.04 -6.99
C GLY A 319 -5.99 25.30 -6.14
N LYS A 320 -5.11 26.03 -5.46
CA LYS A 320 -4.03 25.44 -4.64
C LYS A 320 -4.07 25.91 -3.20
N SER A 321 -3.70 27.16 -2.95
CA SER A 321 -3.65 27.68 -1.58
C SER A 321 -5.05 27.91 -0.99
N GLY A 322 -5.28 27.34 0.19
CA GLY A 322 -6.57 27.31 0.87
C GLY A 322 -7.62 26.43 0.19
N TYR A 323 -7.23 25.54 -0.72
CA TYR A 323 -8.11 24.55 -1.33
C TYR A 323 -7.83 23.15 -0.76
N PRO A 324 -8.84 22.27 -0.74
CA PRO A 324 -8.68 20.89 -0.27
C PRO A 324 -7.70 20.13 -1.18
N ALA A 325 -6.83 19.34 -0.56
CA ALA A 325 -5.97 18.40 -1.24
C ALA A 325 -6.80 17.24 -1.80
N ILE A 326 -6.62 16.93 -3.08
CA ILE A 326 -7.35 15.87 -3.79
C ILE A 326 -6.39 14.87 -4.42
N CYS A 327 -6.94 13.83 -5.05
CA CYS A 327 -6.16 12.78 -5.73
C CYS A 327 -5.19 12.04 -4.83
N MET A 328 -5.57 11.85 -3.56
CA MET A 328 -4.84 11.00 -2.63
C MET A 328 -5.56 9.66 -2.44
N THR A 329 -4.78 8.58 -2.28
CA THR A 329 -5.33 7.29 -1.87
C THR A 329 -5.58 7.29 -0.37
N GLN A 330 -6.44 6.38 0.11
CA GLN A 330 -6.65 6.19 1.54
C GLN A 330 -5.34 5.87 2.28
N LEU A 331 -4.44 5.11 1.63
CA LEU A 331 -3.12 4.83 2.19
C LEU A 331 -2.29 6.11 2.34
N ALA A 332 -2.25 6.97 1.32
CA ALA A 332 -1.53 8.23 1.39
C ALA A 332 -2.08 9.13 2.53
N ALA A 333 -3.41 9.21 2.69
CA ALA A 333 -4.03 9.96 3.78
C ALA A 333 -3.63 9.40 5.17
N LYS A 334 -3.60 8.07 5.34
CA LYS A 334 -3.11 7.43 6.58
C LYS A 334 -1.63 7.74 6.86
N MET A 335 -0.79 7.68 5.83
CA MET A 335 0.64 7.99 5.96
C MET A 335 0.87 9.48 6.24
N TYR A 336 0.05 10.37 5.70
CA TYR A 336 0.07 11.78 6.06
C TYR A 336 -0.26 12.01 7.55
N CYS A 337 -1.33 11.38 8.07
CA CYS A 337 -1.63 11.44 9.51
C CYS A 337 -0.46 10.95 10.36
N MET A 338 0.22 9.90 9.92
CA MET A 338 1.40 9.36 10.59
C MET A 338 2.57 10.35 10.57
N TRP A 339 2.87 10.96 9.43
CA TRP A 339 3.89 12.01 9.32
C TRP A 339 3.57 13.21 10.22
N LEU A 340 2.32 13.68 10.19
CA LEU A 340 1.87 14.79 11.03
C LEU A 340 2.02 14.44 12.53
N SER A 341 1.74 13.19 12.87
CA SER A 341 1.91 12.69 14.23
C SER A 341 3.36 12.70 14.68
N ALA A 342 4.26 12.22 13.82
CA ALA A 342 5.71 12.26 14.06
C ALA A 342 6.24 13.70 14.19
N ARG A 343 5.73 14.62 13.36
CA ARG A 343 6.17 16.01 13.32
C ARG A 343 5.73 16.82 14.54
N THR A 344 4.53 16.56 15.05
CA THR A 344 3.90 17.37 16.10
C THR A 344 3.93 16.72 17.48
N GLY A 345 4.25 15.43 17.56
CA GLY A 345 4.18 14.63 18.79
C GLY A 345 2.76 14.36 19.30
N ARG A 346 1.72 14.69 18.52
CA ARG A 346 0.32 14.38 18.83
C ARG A 346 -0.19 13.29 17.91
N PHE A 347 -1.10 12.46 18.39
CA PHE A 347 -1.65 11.38 17.58
C PHE A 347 -2.76 11.90 16.65
N TYR A 348 -2.56 11.75 15.33
CA TYR A 348 -3.53 12.03 14.28
C TYR A 348 -3.88 10.74 13.52
N ARG A 349 -5.13 10.65 13.09
CA ARG A 349 -5.65 9.55 12.26
C ARG A 349 -6.82 10.02 11.43
N LEU A 350 -7.24 9.19 10.48
CA LEU A 350 -8.54 9.34 9.84
C LEU A 350 -9.67 9.09 10.86
N PRO A 351 -10.79 9.84 10.77
CA PRO A 351 -11.98 9.52 11.53
C PRO A 351 -12.53 8.17 11.08
N THR A 352 -13.16 7.46 12.00
CA THR A 352 -14.04 6.34 11.64
C THR A 352 -15.29 6.88 10.95
N GLU A 353 -16.00 6.04 10.22
CA GLU A 353 -17.27 6.43 9.59
C GLU A 353 -18.28 6.94 10.62
N ALA A 354 -18.38 6.28 11.78
CA ALA A 354 -19.23 6.70 12.88
C ALA A 354 -18.85 8.08 13.45
N GLU A 355 -17.55 8.36 13.61
CA GLU A 355 -17.08 9.67 14.05
C GLU A 355 -17.36 10.76 13.02
N TRP A 356 -17.16 10.45 11.74
CA TRP A 356 -17.43 11.38 10.65
C TRP A 356 -18.91 11.71 10.55
N GLU A 357 -19.81 10.72 10.59
CA GLU A 357 -21.25 10.96 10.53
C GLU A 357 -21.76 11.68 11.78
N TYR A 358 -21.27 11.31 12.98
CA TYR A 358 -21.57 11.99 14.23
C TYR A 358 -21.21 13.48 14.17
N ALA A 359 -19.98 13.76 13.70
CA ALA A 359 -19.49 15.11 13.50
C ALA A 359 -20.26 15.86 12.41
N CYS A 360 -20.68 15.18 11.33
CA CYS A 360 -21.47 15.75 10.25
C CYS A 360 -22.84 16.20 10.76
N LYS A 361 -23.56 15.31 11.47
CA LYS A 361 -24.87 15.57 12.07
C LYS A 361 -24.82 16.65 13.14
N ALA A 362 -23.73 16.76 13.90
CA ALA A 362 -23.52 17.79 14.92
C ALA A 362 -24.71 17.97 15.89
N GLY A 363 -25.29 16.84 16.32
CA GLY A 363 -26.43 16.80 17.24
C GLY A 363 -27.81 16.94 16.60
N THR A 364 -27.90 17.03 15.27
CA THR A 364 -29.17 17.02 14.54
C THR A 364 -29.58 15.61 14.11
N ASP A 365 -30.89 15.37 14.03
CA ASP A 365 -31.49 14.14 13.50
C ASP A 365 -32.09 14.34 12.09
N THR A 366 -31.80 15.48 11.46
CA THR A 366 -32.29 15.86 10.12
C THR A 366 -31.41 15.28 9.01
N ALA A 367 -31.87 15.39 7.76
CA ALA A 367 -31.14 14.93 6.57
C ALA A 367 -29.79 15.66 6.39
N TYR A 368 -29.76 16.96 6.68
CA TYR A 368 -28.54 17.77 6.70
C TYR A 368 -28.35 18.41 8.07
N SER A 369 -27.12 18.83 8.40
CA SER A 369 -26.83 19.50 9.68
C SER A 369 -27.46 20.89 9.81
N PHE A 370 -28.05 21.40 8.73
CA PHE A 370 -28.77 22.67 8.67
C PHE A 370 -30.29 22.48 8.51
N GLY A 371 -30.80 21.25 8.62
CA GLY A 371 -32.22 20.91 8.49
C GLY A 371 -32.53 19.96 7.34
N ASP A 372 -33.82 19.80 7.01
CA ASP A 372 -34.29 18.86 5.97
C ASP A 372 -34.51 19.52 4.60
N ASP A 373 -34.49 20.86 4.51
CA ASP A 373 -34.79 21.55 3.25
C ASP A 373 -33.59 21.52 2.30
N LYS A 374 -33.68 20.66 1.29
CA LYS A 374 -32.71 20.55 0.19
C LYS A 374 -32.50 21.87 -0.57
N LYS A 375 -33.45 22.82 -0.54
CA LYS A 375 -33.27 24.13 -1.18
C LYS A 375 -32.18 24.97 -0.51
N GLU A 376 -31.90 24.70 0.77
CA GLU A 376 -30.83 25.38 1.51
C GLU A 376 -29.44 24.78 1.21
N LEU A 377 -29.36 23.62 0.55
CA LEU A 377 -28.10 22.91 0.26
C LEU A 377 -27.06 23.81 -0.43
N SER A 378 -27.49 24.64 -1.38
CA SER A 378 -26.60 25.55 -2.12
C SER A 378 -26.04 26.70 -1.28
N LYS A 379 -26.69 27.04 -0.15
CA LYS A 379 -26.18 28.02 0.83
C LYS A 379 -25.16 27.41 1.78
N HIS A 380 -25.28 26.11 2.06
CA HIS A 380 -24.47 25.40 3.06
C HIS A 380 -23.39 24.47 2.50
N SER A 381 -23.38 24.21 1.19
CA SER A 381 -22.40 23.29 0.58
C SER A 381 -22.00 23.72 -0.82
N TRP A 382 -20.84 23.20 -1.26
CA TRP A 382 -20.44 23.18 -2.65
C TRP A 382 -20.78 21.82 -3.26
N HIS A 383 -21.57 21.81 -4.30
CA HIS A 383 -22.03 20.60 -4.97
C HIS A 383 -22.14 20.83 -6.48
N LEU A 384 -22.43 19.78 -7.25
CA LEU A 384 -22.46 19.83 -8.72
C LEU A 384 -23.24 21.03 -9.31
N GLY A 385 -24.33 21.44 -8.65
CA GLY A 385 -25.20 22.53 -9.11
C GLY A 385 -24.65 23.94 -8.92
N ASN A 386 -23.67 24.16 -8.02
CA ASN A 386 -23.13 25.49 -7.73
C ASN A 386 -21.59 25.58 -7.82
N SER A 387 -20.89 24.44 -7.87
CA SER A 387 -19.43 24.38 -7.84
C SER A 387 -18.78 24.59 -9.21
N ARG A 388 -19.56 24.47 -10.29
CA ARG A 388 -19.10 24.55 -11.70
C ARG A 388 -17.95 23.57 -12.00
N PHE A 389 -18.08 22.34 -11.51
CA PHE A 389 -17.08 21.26 -11.68
C PHE A 389 -15.71 21.60 -11.08
N LYS A 390 -15.68 22.41 -9.99
CA LYS A 390 -14.46 22.76 -9.26
C LYS A 390 -14.69 22.65 -7.76
N TYR A 391 -13.71 22.11 -7.05
CA TYR A 391 -13.64 22.27 -5.60
C TYR A 391 -13.33 23.75 -5.27
N GLN A 392 -13.68 24.17 -4.06
CA GLN A 392 -13.63 25.56 -3.64
C GLN A 392 -12.68 25.73 -2.46
N LYS A 393 -12.38 26.99 -2.12
CA LYS A 393 -11.64 27.27 -0.90
C LYS A 393 -12.41 26.74 0.30
N ILE A 394 -11.68 26.09 1.20
CA ILE A 394 -12.23 25.54 2.44
C ILE A 394 -12.89 26.64 3.28
N GLY A 395 -13.92 26.29 4.03
CA GLY A 395 -14.56 27.17 5.01
C GLY A 395 -15.34 28.34 4.41
N THR A 396 -15.63 28.33 3.11
CA THR A 396 -16.36 29.44 2.44
C THR A 396 -17.88 29.34 2.61
N LYS A 397 -18.39 28.18 3.03
CA LYS A 397 -19.79 27.96 3.40
C LYS A 397 -19.95 27.95 4.93
N PRO A 398 -21.16 28.25 5.45
CA PRO A 398 -21.43 28.20 6.89
C PRO A 398 -21.06 26.85 7.50
N ALA A 399 -20.45 26.89 8.69
CA ALA A 399 -20.18 25.69 9.46
C ALA A 399 -21.47 25.02 9.96
N ASN A 400 -21.36 23.75 10.31
CA ASN A 400 -22.39 23.05 11.07
C ASN A 400 -22.43 23.55 12.55
N PRO A 401 -23.41 23.11 13.36
CA PRO A 401 -23.55 23.55 14.76
C PRO A 401 -22.31 23.36 15.66
N TRP A 402 -21.38 22.48 15.28
CA TRP A 402 -20.13 22.26 16.02
C TRP A 402 -18.93 23.02 15.44
N GLY A 403 -19.13 23.85 14.42
CA GLY A 403 -18.07 24.67 13.84
C GLY A 403 -17.23 23.96 12.79
N LEU A 404 -17.64 22.78 12.30
CA LEU A 404 -17.00 22.08 11.19
C LEU A 404 -17.55 22.58 9.86
N HIS A 405 -16.68 22.81 8.89
CA HIS A 405 -17.06 23.28 7.56
C HIS A 405 -17.09 22.15 6.53
N ASP A 406 -17.78 22.40 5.42
CA ASP A 406 -17.76 21.58 4.20
C ASP A 406 -18.20 20.10 4.36
N MET A 407 -18.81 19.73 5.49
CA MET A 407 -19.29 18.35 5.77
C MET A 407 -20.34 17.80 4.78
N HIS A 408 -20.96 18.66 3.96
CA HIS A 408 -22.01 18.30 3.00
C HIS A 408 -21.60 18.49 1.53
N GLY A 409 -20.31 18.68 1.22
CA GLY A 409 -19.86 18.86 -0.16
C GLY A 409 -18.37 19.19 -0.30
N ASN A 410 -18.03 19.92 -1.36
CA ASN A 410 -16.67 20.30 -1.77
C ASN A 410 -15.86 19.18 -2.44
N VAL A 411 -15.52 18.09 -1.73
CA VAL A 411 -14.68 16.99 -2.23
C VAL A 411 -15.24 15.58 -2.03
#